data_AF-A0A328C4T5-F1
#
_entry.id   AF-A0A328C4T5-F1
#
_cell.length_a   1.000
_cell.length_b   1.000
_cell.length_c   1.000
_cell.angle_alpha   90.00
_cell.angle_beta   90.00
_cell.angle_gamma   90.00
#
_symmetry.space_group_name_H-M   'P 1'
#
loop_
_entity.id
_entity.type
_entity.pdbx_description
1 polymer ?
#
loop_
_entity_poly.entity_id
_entity_poly.type
_entity_poly.pdbx_seq_one_letter_code
_entity_poly.pdbx_strand_id
1 'polypeptide(L)'
;MAPIDDARVRAFARAREASQAVQAGVQRRLAEVTSAAEARALQDEAERELRAVVEASGLSMEDYAGVAQRMGHDAELRERVEAASGRLRDLDTAP
;
A
#
# COMPACT_ATOMS: atom_id res chain seq x y z
N MET A 1 17.69 6.59 -11.11
CA MET A 1 16.40 5.93 -10.79
C MET A 1 16.04 5.02 -11.95
N ALA A 2 15.81 3.73 -11.70
CA ALA A 2 15.35 2.81 -12.73
C ALA A 2 13.92 3.18 -13.19
N PRO A 3 13.56 2.95 -14.46
CA PRO A 3 12.23 3.23 -14.98
C PRO A 3 11.15 2.49 -14.17
N ILE A 4 9.97 3.10 -14.05
CA ILE A 4 8.80 2.44 -13.46
C ILE A 4 8.12 1.68 -14.60
N ASP A 5 8.42 0.38 -14.65
CA ASP A 5 7.84 -0.56 -15.60
C ASP A 5 6.51 -1.12 -15.10
N ASP A 6 5.81 -1.88 -15.95
CA ASP A 6 4.51 -2.46 -15.59
C ASP A 6 4.61 -3.42 -14.40
N ALA A 7 5.75 -4.08 -14.20
CA ALA A 7 5.97 -4.97 -13.07
C ALA A 7 5.95 -4.17 -11.75
N ARG A 8 6.66 -3.05 -11.68
CA ARG A 8 6.63 -2.14 -10.53
C ARG A 8 5.29 -1.47 -10.33
N VAL A 9 4.59 -1.10 -11.40
CA VAL A 9 3.22 -0.56 -11.31
C VAL A 9 2.29 -1.57 -10.64
N ARG A 10 2.32 -2.84 -11.07
CA ARG A 10 1.50 -3.90 -10.47
C ARG A 10 1.88 -4.19 -9.02
N ALA A 11 3.17 -4.29 -8.75
CA ALA A 11 3.68 -4.51 -7.40
C ALA A 11 3.26 -3.37 -6.46
N PHE A 12 3.32 -2.13 -6.93
CA PHE A 12 2.89 -0.97 -6.16
C PHE A 12 1.38 -0.96 -5.94
N ALA A 13 0.58 -1.26 -6.98
CA ALA A 13 -0.87 -1.35 -6.86
C ALA A 13 -1.28 -2.39 -5.80
N ARG A 14 -0.64 -3.57 -5.80
CA ARG A 14 -0.86 -4.63 -4.81
C ARG A 14 -0.44 -4.19 -3.40
N ALA A 15 0.74 -3.60 -3.27
CA ALA A 15 1.24 -3.09 -2.00
C ALA A 15 0.31 -2.02 -1.41
N ARG A 16 -0.19 -1.12 -2.26
CA ARG A 16 -1.11 -0.05 -1.87
C ARG A 16 -2.45 -0.60 -1.38
N GLU A 17 -3.02 -1.57 -2.08
CA GLU A 17 -4.28 -2.21 -1.67
C GLU A 17 -4.13 -2.94 -0.33
N ALA A 18 -3.08 -3.75 -0.18
CA ALA A 18 -2.78 -4.42 1.08
C ALA A 18 -2.52 -3.41 2.22
N SER A 19 -1.81 -2.33 1.93
CA SER A 19 -1.54 -1.24 2.89
C SER A 19 -2.82 -0.54 3.33
N GLN A 20 -3.78 -0.33 2.41
CA GLN A 20 -5.09 0.24 2.76
C GLN A 20 -5.87 -0.69 3.69
N ALA A 21 -5.83 -2.00 3.47
CA ALA A 21 -6.46 -2.97 4.35
C ALA A 21 -5.86 -2.93 5.78
N VAL A 22 -4.52 -2.87 5.89
CA VAL A 22 -3.82 -2.69 7.17
C VAL A 22 -4.27 -1.39 7.85
N GLN A 23 -4.20 -0.26 7.15
CA GLN A 23 -4.60 1.04 7.71
C GLN A 23 -6.07 1.09 8.14
N ALA A 24 -6.97 0.45 7.41
CA ALA A 24 -8.39 0.36 7.78
C ALA A 24 -8.61 -0.52 9.02
N GLY A 25 -7.84 -1.61 9.18
CA GLY A 25 -7.84 -2.42 10.39
C GLY A 25 -7.32 -1.63 11.60
N VAL A 26 -6.22 -0.91 11.41
CA VAL A 26 -5.59 -0.08 12.43
C VAL A 26 -6.51 1.07 12.86
N GLN A 27 -7.16 1.77 11.94
CA GLN A 27 -8.12 2.82 12.29
C GLN A 27 -9.29 2.30 13.14
N ARG A 28 -9.80 1.10 12.85
CA ARG A 28 -10.83 0.46 13.67
C ARG A 28 -10.34 0.18 15.09
N ARG A 29 -9.16 -0.42 15.22
CA ARG A 29 -8.53 -0.69 16.53
C ARG A 29 -8.16 0.61 17.26
N LEU A 30 -7.75 1.67 16.55
CA LEU A 30 -7.46 2.99 17.12
C LEU A 30 -8.69 3.65 17.73
N ALA A 31 -9.88 3.39 17.17
CA ALA A 31 -11.14 3.91 17.72
C ALA A 31 -11.54 3.22 19.04
N GLU A 32 -11.01 2.03 19.30
CA GLU A 32 -11.32 1.22 20.48
C GLU A 32 -10.32 1.40 21.63
N VAL A 33 -9.08 1.83 21.32
CA VAL A 33 -8.05 2.09 22.33
C VAL A 33 -8.30 3.42 23.03
N THR A 34 -8.10 3.42 24.36
CA THR A 34 -8.32 4.61 25.21
C THR A 34 -7.01 5.15 25.80
N SER A 35 -5.90 4.42 25.62
CA SER A 35 -4.58 4.81 26.10
C SER A 35 -3.63 5.17 24.97
N ALA A 36 -2.83 6.22 25.18
CA ALA A 36 -1.75 6.60 24.28
C ALA A 36 -0.71 5.49 24.09
N ALA A 37 -0.51 4.64 25.11
CA ALA A 37 0.43 3.52 25.02
C ALA A 37 -0.08 2.42 24.05
N GLU A 38 -1.36 2.11 24.09
CA GLU A 38 -1.98 1.12 23.20
C GLU A 38 -2.05 1.65 21.77
N ALA A 39 -2.42 2.92 21.60
CA ALA A 39 -2.40 3.58 20.29
C ALA A 39 -1.00 3.55 19.66
N ARG A 40 0.06 3.76 20.47
CA ARG A 40 1.44 3.69 19.98
C ARG A 40 1.86 2.27 19.61
N ALA A 41 1.55 1.28 20.44
CA ALA A 41 1.81 -0.12 20.13
C ALA A 41 1.12 -0.56 18.83
N LEU A 42 -0.10 -0.07 18.60
CA LEU A 42 -0.86 -0.34 17.40
C LEU A 42 -0.27 0.34 16.16
N GLN A 43 0.25 1.57 16.30
CA GLN A 43 0.97 2.25 15.23
C GLN A 43 2.26 1.52 14.86
N ASP A 44 3.05 1.07 15.85
CA ASP A 44 4.27 0.31 15.62
C ASP A 44 3.97 -1.05 14.93
N GLU A 45 2.86 -1.70 15.29
CA GLU A 45 2.38 -2.92 14.62
C GLU A 45 1.96 -2.63 13.18
N ALA A 46 1.22 -1.56 12.95
CA ALA A 46 0.82 -1.11 11.61
C ALA A 46 2.02 -0.84 10.70
N GLU A 47 3.07 -0.18 11.21
CA GLU A 47 4.28 0.11 10.43
C GLU A 47 5.02 -1.18 10.03
N ARG A 48 5.06 -2.18 10.92
CA ARG A 48 5.65 -3.49 10.63
C ARG A 48 4.84 -4.24 9.58
N GLU A 49 3.52 -4.26 9.71
CA GLU A 49 2.63 -4.90 8.73
C GLU A 49 2.72 -4.20 7.37
N LEU A 50 2.73 -2.87 7.34
CA LEU A 50 2.91 -2.08 6.12
C LEU A 50 4.21 -2.44 5.40
N ARG A 51 5.31 -2.54 6.14
CA ARG A 51 6.59 -2.97 5.56
C ARG A 51 6.51 -4.38 5.00
N ALA A 52 5.91 -5.31 5.75
CA ALA A 52 5.76 -6.70 5.32
C ALA A 52 4.92 -6.83 4.04
N VAL A 53 3.80 -6.09 3.92
CA VAL A 53 2.96 -6.15 2.71
C VAL A 53 3.63 -5.53 1.49
N VAL A 54 4.42 -4.46 1.68
CA VAL A 54 5.21 -3.85 0.61
C VAL A 54 6.29 -4.83 0.12
N GLU A 55 7.03 -5.44 1.04
CA GLU A 55 8.06 -6.44 0.73
C GLU A 55 7.46 -7.69 0.09
N ALA A 56 6.31 -8.18 0.56
CA ALA A 56 5.58 -9.30 -0.04
C ALA A 56 5.09 -9.00 -1.47
N SER A 57 4.96 -7.72 -1.82
CA SER A 57 4.63 -7.29 -3.17
C SER A 57 5.83 -7.28 -4.11
N GLY A 58 7.04 -7.55 -3.60
CA GLY A 58 8.30 -7.50 -4.35
C GLY A 58 8.89 -6.10 -4.47
N LEU A 59 8.43 -5.15 -3.64
CA LEU A 59 8.99 -3.80 -3.56
C LEU A 59 9.69 -3.58 -2.23
N SER A 60 10.72 -2.75 -2.22
CA SER A 60 11.22 -2.18 -0.96
C SER A 60 10.34 -1.00 -0.53
N MET A 61 10.40 -0.64 0.76
CA MET A 61 9.74 0.59 1.25
C MET A 61 10.25 1.85 0.53
N GLU A 62 11.52 1.87 0.12
CA GLU A 62 12.11 2.96 -0.65
C GLU A 62 11.53 3.02 -2.07
N ASP A 63 11.40 1.87 -2.75
CA ASP A 63 10.74 1.81 -4.06
C ASP A 63 9.28 2.25 -3.97
N TYR A 64 8.56 1.78 -2.94
CA TYR A 64 7.18 2.17 -2.71
C TYR A 64 7.04 3.68 -2.50
N ALA A 65 7.86 4.27 -1.62
CA ALA A 65 7.87 5.71 -1.39
C ALA A 65 8.25 6.50 -2.65
N GLY A 66 9.21 6.00 -3.44
CA GLY A 66 9.63 6.62 -4.70
C GLY A 66 8.54 6.62 -5.77
N VAL A 67 7.81 5.51 -5.92
CA VAL A 67 6.67 5.43 -6.84
C VAL A 67 5.54 6.36 -6.36
N ALA A 68 5.22 6.35 -5.06
CA ALA A 68 4.19 7.20 -4.47
C ALA A 68 4.47 8.70 -4.66
N GLN A 69 5.73 9.13 -4.45
CA GLN A 69 6.15 10.51 -4.68
C GLN A 69 5.99 10.89 -6.16
N ARG A 70 6.39 10.00 -7.06
CA ARG A 70 6.34 10.27 -8.50
C ARG A 70 4.91 10.35 -9.03
N MET A 71 3.99 9.54 -8.50
CA MET A 71 2.55 9.65 -8.80
C MET A 71 1.96 11.04 -8.48
N GLY A 72 2.56 11.80 -7.56
CA GLY A 72 2.14 13.17 -7.27
C GLY A 72 2.42 14.17 -8.40
N HIS A 73 3.35 13.84 -9.30
CA HIS A 73 3.78 14.70 -10.40
C HIS A 73 3.58 14.06 -11.79
N ASP A 74 3.25 12.77 -11.85
CA ASP A 74 3.12 11.97 -13.07
C ASP A 74 1.70 11.38 -13.14
N ALA A 75 0.83 12.05 -13.90
CA ALA A 75 -0.57 11.65 -14.05
C ALA A 75 -0.72 10.33 -14.82
N GLU A 76 0.14 10.08 -15.81
CA GLU A 76 0.13 8.82 -16.57
C GLU A 76 0.47 7.63 -15.67
N LEU A 77 1.51 7.79 -14.83
CA LEU A 77 1.84 6.78 -13.83
C LEU A 77 0.68 6.52 -12.88
N ARG A 78 -0.03 7.57 -12.46
CA ARG A 78 -1.21 7.43 -11.61
C ARG A 78 -2.32 6.63 -12.28
N GLU A 79 -2.66 6.95 -13.52
CA GLU A 79 -3.66 6.19 -14.29
C GLU A 79 -3.26 4.73 -14.46
N ARG A 80 -1.98 4.45 -14.73
CA ARG A 80 -1.47 3.07 -14.85
C ARG A 80 -1.61 2.29 -13.55
N VAL A 81 -1.33 2.91 -12.41
CA VAL A 81 -1.50 2.30 -11.08
C VAL A 81 -2.99 2.07 -10.76
N GLU A 82 -3.86 3.06 -11.03
CA GLU A 82 -5.30 2.93 -10.81
C GLU A 82 -5.91 1.83 -11.70
N ALA A 83 -5.51 1.75 -12.97
CA ALA A 83 -5.91 0.69 -13.88
C ALA A 83 -5.41 -0.70 -13.45
N ALA A 84 -4.19 -0.78 -12.92
CA ALA A 84 -3.65 -2.03 -12.39
C ALA A 84 -4.39 -2.50 -11.13
N SER A 85 -4.76 -1.57 -10.24
CA SER A 85 -5.56 -1.85 -9.04
C SER A 85 -7.00 -2.27 -9.39
N GLY A 86 -7.63 -1.65 -10.39
CA GLY A 86 -8.93 -2.08 -10.89
C GLY A 86 -8.94 -3.53 -11.38
N ARG A 87 -7.94 -3.91 -12.20
CA ARG A 87 -7.80 -5.29 -12.68
C ARG A 87 -7.56 -6.33 -11.57
N LEU A 88 -6.84 -5.96 -10.51
CA LEU A 88 -6.66 -6.84 -9.34
C LEU A 88 -8.01 -7.15 -8.70
N ARG A 89 -8.87 -6.13 -8.57
CA ARG A 89 -10.20 -6.24 -7.99
C ARG A 89 -11.14 -7.12 -8.82
N ASP A 90 -11.12 -6.97 -10.15
CA ASP A 90 -11.92 -7.80 -11.06
C ASP A 90 -11.55 -9.30 -10.97
N LEU A 91 -10.27 -9.63 -10.77
CA LEU A 91 -9.79 -11.00 -10.64
C LEU A 91 -10.16 -11.67 -9.31
N ASP A 92 -10.25 -10.91 -8.22
CA ASP A 92 -10.65 -11.42 -6.90
C ASP A 92 -12.19 -11.55 -6.76
N THR A 93 -12.96 -10.86 -7.61
CA THR A 93 -14.43 -10.94 -7.66
C THR A 93 -14.99 -11.94 -8.67
N ALA A 94 -14.13 -12.70 -9.37
CA ALA A 94 -14.58 -13.78 -10.24
C ALA A 94 -15.10 -14.96 -9.39
N PRO A 95 -16.35 -15.43 -9.59
CA PRO A 95 -16.99 -16.47 -8.76
C PRO A 95 -16.38 -17.87 -8.93
#